data_AF-A0A838HP86-F1
#
_entry.id   AF-A0A838HP86-F1
#
_cell.length_a   1.000
_cell.length_b   1.000
_cell.length_c   1.000
_cell.angle_alpha   90.00
_cell.angle_beta   90.00
_cell.angle_gamma   90.00
#
_symmetry.space_group_name_H-M   'P 1'
#
loop_
_entity.id
_entity.type
_entity.pdbx_description
1 polymer ?
#
loop_
_entity_poly.entity_id
_entity_poly.type
_entity_poly.pdbx_seq_one_letter_code
_entity_poly.pdbx_strand_id
1 'polypeptide(L)'
;MAVWKCPQCGFPDNPQDSRRCDSCGFVRAGKLVLVSAETEGRLTVGVDTAIGRRLLQGFAGGDHIYAGEPQFLLSRDLGEGGWKITAAPAATNPTFLNGADLAGKSAPLEHAATVSIGPSKMQL
;
A
#
# COMPACT_ATOMS: atom_id res chain seq x y z
N MET A 1 -12.78 27.39 0.47
CA MET A 1 -12.14 26.19 -0.07
C MET A 1 -11.02 25.80 0.88
N ALA A 2 -10.92 24.54 1.30
CA ALA A 2 -9.78 24.10 2.09
C ALA A 2 -8.52 24.12 1.22
N VAL A 3 -7.39 24.51 1.79
CA VAL A 3 -6.06 24.54 1.14
C VAL A 3 -5.02 23.95 2.09
N TRP A 4 -3.88 23.53 1.56
CA TRP A 4 -2.79 23.00 2.37
C TRP A 4 -1.44 23.67 2.07
N LYS A 5 -0.66 23.87 3.13
CA LYS A 5 0.71 24.39 3.04
C LYS A 5 1.70 23.29 2.67
N CYS A 6 2.52 23.53 1.66
CA CYS A 6 3.57 22.60 1.25
C CYS A 6 4.65 22.49 2.34
N PRO A 7 4.96 21.27 2.83
CA PRO A 7 6.00 21.09 3.84
C PRO A 7 7.42 21.26 3.28
N GLN A 8 7.60 21.15 1.95
CA GLN A 8 8.92 21.25 1.32
C GLN A 8 9.30 22.70 0.99
N CYS A 9 8.40 23.49 0.38
CA CYS A 9 8.70 24.87 -0.04
C CYS A 9 7.91 25.95 0.73
N GLY A 10 6.96 25.56 1.57
CA GLY A 10 6.16 26.50 2.35
C GLY A 10 5.00 27.16 1.60
N PHE A 11 4.78 26.88 0.31
CA PHE A 11 3.69 27.44 -0.48
C PHE A 11 2.32 27.17 0.19
N PRO A 12 1.52 28.20 0.52
CA PRO A 12 0.38 28.06 1.44
C PRO A 12 -0.93 27.60 0.78
N ASP A 13 -1.08 27.80 -0.53
CA ASP A 13 -2.39 27.81 -1.20
C ASP A 13 -2.60 26.63 -2.16
N ASN A 14 -2.07 25.45 -1.84
CA ASN A 14 -2.35 24.27 -2.67
C ASN A 14 -3.82 23.84 -2.49
N PRO A 15 -4.57 23.58 -3.57
CA PRO A 15 -5.94 23.07 -3.47
C PRO A 15 -6.01 21.77 -2.68
N GLN A 16 -7.05 21.58 -1.85
CA GLN A 16 -7.18 20.39 -1.00
C GLN A 16 -7.32 19.07 -1.76
N ASP A 17 -7.92 19.12 -2.94
CA ASP A 17 -8.06 18.02 -3.89
C ASP A 17 -6.77 17.76 -4.70
N SER A 18 -5.88 18.75 -4.77
CA SER A 18 -4.56 18.56 -5.38
C SER A 18 -3.63 17.77 -4.46
N ARG A 19 -3.03 16.72 -5.02
CA ARG A 19 -1.96 15.93 -4.36
C ARG A 19 -0.57 16.52 -4.60
N ARG A 20 -0.44 17.47 -5.53
CA ARG A 20 0.85 18.04 -5.95
C ARG A 20 0.92 19.51 -5.59
N CYS A 21 2.09 19.95 -5.15
CA CYS A 21 2.34 21.34 -4.89
C CYS A 21 2.53 22.12 -6.19
N ASP A 22 1.77 23.19 -6.38
CA ASP A 22 1.81 23.99 -7.60
C ASP A 22 3.13 24.77 -7.76
N SER A 23 3.82 25.04 -6.65
CA SER A 23 5.08 25.81 -6.66
C SER A 23 6.31 24.94 -6.94
N CYS A 24 6.52 23.86 -6.17
CA CYS A 24 7.74 23.06 -6.24
C CYS A 24 7.53 21.64 -6.77
N GLY A 25 6.29 21.24 -7.07
CA GLY A 25 5.97 19.91 -7.54
C GLY A 25 6.01 18.81 -6.47
N PHE A 26 6.22 19.14 -5.19
CA PHE A 26 6.16 18.17 -4.09
C PHE A 26 4.81 17.44 -4.07
N VAL A 27 4.84 16.11 -3.98
CA VAL A 27 3.63 15.29 -3.95
C VAL A 27 3.33 14.82 -2.53
N ARG A 28 2.15 15.19 -2.02
CA ARG A 28 1.63 14.78 -0.72
C ARG A 28 1.05 13.38 -0.81
N ALA A 29 1.84 12.37 -0.49
CA ALA A 29 1.32 11.05 -0.18
C ALA A 29 0.79 11.03 1.27
N GLY A 30 -0.50 10.72 1.45
CA GLY A 30 -1.06 10.50 2.79
C GLY A 30 -0.49 9.25 3.45
N LYS A 31 -0.82 9.00 4.72
CA LYS A 31 -0.52 7.71 5.34
C LYS A 31 -1.47 6.65 4.77
N LEU A 32 -0.95 5.47 4.46
CA LEU A 32 -1.76 4.30 4.13
C LEU A 32 -2.11 3.57 5.42
N VAL A 33 -3.36 3.14 5.55
CA VAL A 33 -3.79 2.31 6.69
C VAL A 33 -4.30 1.00 6.13
N LEU A 34 -3.62 -0.09 6.46
CA LEU A 34 -4.13 -1.43 6.22
C LEU A 34 -4.96 -1.86 7.41
N VAL A 35 -6.12 -2.44 7.14
CA VAL A 35 -7.04 -2.97 8.16
C VAL A 35 -7.24 -4.45 7.86
N SER A 36 -6.97 -5.29 8.85
CA SER A 36 -7.26 -6.71 8.78
C SER A 36 -8.77 -6.94 8.84
N ALA A 37 -9.32 -7.69 7.89
CA ALA A 37 -10.72 -8.09 7.93
C ALA A 37 -11.02 -9.11 9.04
N GLU A 38 -10.03 -9.90 9.44
CA GLU A 38 -10.21 -10.98 10.43
C GLU A 38 -10.13 -10.47 11.88
N THR A 39 -9.19 -9.57 12.15
CA THR A 39 -8.83 -9.15 13.52
C THR A 39 -9.15 -7.69 13.81
N GLU A 40 -9.58 -6.93 12.79
CA GLU A 40 -9.70 -5.46 12.82
C GLU A 40 -8.39 -4.72 13.14
N GLY A 41 -7.26 -5.44 13.16
CA GLY A 41 -5.92 -4.91 13.41
C GLY A 41 -5.53 -3.89 12.35
N ARG A 42 -4.83 -2.83 12.76
CA ARG A 42 -4.46 -1.72 11.89
C ARG A 42 -2.95 -1.58 11.77
N LEU A 43 -2.44 -1.49 10.56
CA LEU A 43 -1.05 -1.14 10.26
C LEU A 43 -1.02 0.20 9.50
N THR A 44 -0.40 1.21 10.10
CA THR A 44 -0.21 2.52 9.48
C THR A 44 1.15 2.60 8.81
N VAL A 45 1.17 2.92 7.52
CA VAL A 45 2.35 2.99 6.68
C VAL A 45 2.53 4.43 6.19
N GLY A 46 3.68 5.04 6.51
CA GLY A 46 4.02 6.41 6.12
C GLY A 46 5.23 6.52 5.17
N VAL A 47 5.94 5.41 4.97
CA VAL A 47 7.13 5.29 4.12
C VAL A 47 7.04 4.00 3.30
N ASP A 48 7.86 3.89 2.26
CA ASP A 48 7.92 2.69 1.46
C ASP A 48 8.29 1.50 2.35
N THR A 49 7.49 0.42 2.29
CA THR A 49 7.54 -0.66 3.27
C THR A 49 7.34 -2.00 2.58
N ALA A 50 8.20 -2.96 2.90
CA ALA A 50 8.02 -4.35 2.51
C ALA A 50 7.11 -5.06 3.52
N ILE A 51 6.02 -5.64 3.04
CA ILE A 51 5.08 -6.41 3.86
C ILE A 51 5.31 -7.88 3.58
N GLY A 52 5.56 -8.63 4.65
CA GLY A 52 5.74 -10.07 4.62
C GLY A 52 5.16 -10.71 5.86
N ARG A 53 5.41 -12.01 6.00
CA ARG A 53 4.91 -12.86 7.08
C ARG A 53 5.06 -12.23 8.46
N ARG A 54 6.21 -11.65 8.79
CA ARG A 54 6.46 -11.09 10.13
C ARG A 54 5.55 -9.92 10.47
N LEU A 55 5.34 -9.01 9.53
CA LEU A 55 4.43 -7.87 9.75
C LEU A 55 2.97 -8.34 9.78
N LEU A 56 2.60 -9.25 8.87
CA LEU A 56 1.24 -9.79 8.82
C LEU A 56 0.89 -10.58 10.08
N GLN A 57 1.83 -11.32 10.68
CA GLN A 57 1.62 -12.00 11.95
C GLN A 57 1.19 -11.05 13.07
N GLY A 58 1.68 -9.80 13.05
CA GLY A 58 1.39 -8.81 14.08
C GLY A 58 -0.01 -8.20 14.04
N PHE A 59 -0.70 -8.24 12.88
CA PHE A 59 -2.01 -7.59 12.76
C PHE A 59 -3.05 -8.33 11.90
N ALA A 60 -2.67 -9.23 11.00
CA ALA A 60 -3.55 -9.78 9.95
C ALA A 60 -4.18 -11.14 10.26
N GLY A 61 -4.01 -11.68 11.48
CA GLY A 61 -4.64 -12.96 11.87
C GLY A 61 -3.90 -14.20 11.34
N GLY A 62 -4.61 -15.32 11.19
CA GLY A 62 -4.03 -16.65 10.94
C GLY A 62 -3.37 -16.84 9.57
N ASP A 63 -3.84 -16.09 8.55
CA ASP A 63 -3.44 -16.28 7.15
C ASP A 63 -2.01 -15.83 6.81
N HIS A 64 -1.31 -15.19 7.76
CA HIS A 64 0.11 -14.85 7.61
C HIS A 64 0.99 -16.07 7.29
N ILE A 65 0.57 -17.30 7.65
CA ILE A 65 1.32 -18.54 7.35
C ILE A 65 1.53 -18.75 5.85
N TYR A 66 0.63 -18.23 5.02
CA TYR A 66 0.74 -18.31 3.56
C TYR A 66 1.54 -17.13 2.98
N ALA A 67 1.92 -16.14 3.76
CA ALA A 67 2.73 -15.05 3.26
C ALA A 67 4.20 -15.46 3.08
N GLY A 68 4.82 -14.99 2.01
CA GLY A 68 6.27 -14.92 1.83
C GLY A 68 6.92 -13.84 2.70
N GLU A 69 8.24 -13.72 2.61
CA GLU A 69 9.01 -12.67 3.27
C GLU A 69 10.06 -12.10 2.30
N PRO A 70 9.79 -10.98 1.62
CA PRO A 70 8.53 -10.22 1.61
C PRO A 70 7.44 -10.87 0.72
N GLN A 71 6.17 -10.51 0.94
CA GLN A 71 5.03 -10.91 0.12
C GLN A 71 4.65 -9.83 -0.90
N PHE A 72 4.61 -8.57 -0.49
CA PHE A 72 4.39 -7.43 -1.37
C PHE A 72 5.08 -6.18 -0.84
N LEU A 73 5.26 -5.20 -1.72
CA LEU A 73 5.88 -3.92 -1.45
C LEU A 73 4.83 -2.82 -1.55
N LEU A 74 4.81 -1.95 -0.56
CA LEU A 74 4.03 -0.71 -0.56
C LEU A 74 4.98 0.44 -0.83
N SER A 75 4.69 1.23 -1.85
CA SER A 75 5.52 2.36 -2.26
C SER A 75 4.67 3.59 -2.49
N ARG A 76 5.19 4.77 -2.15
CA ARG A 76 4.51 6.03 -2.45
C ARG A 76 4.61 6.33 -3.95
N ASP A 77 3.49 6.67 -4.56
CA ASP A 77 3.50 7.20 -5.92
C ASP A 77 3.82 8.70 -5.88
N LEU A 78 5.07 9.04 -6.21
CA LEU A 78 5.52 10.44 -6.26
C LEU A 78 5.12 11.15 -7.56
N GLY A 79 4.54 10.45 -8.54
CA GLY A 79 4.04 11.03 -9.78
C GLY A 79 2.57 11.43 -9.67
N GLU A 80 1.72 10.48 -9.28
CA GLU A 80 0.26 10.67 -9.21
C GLU A 80 -0.23 11.01 -7.79
N GLY A 81 0.63 10.80 -6.78
CA GLY A 81 0.26 10.89 -5.37
C GLY A 81 -0.52 9.69 -4.90
N GLY A 82 -0.23 9.23 -3.68
CA GLY A 82 -0.88 8.07 -3.09
C GLY A 82 0.09 6.90 -2.95
N TRP A 83 -0.45 5.68 -3.05
CA TRP A 83 0.28 4.45 -2.79
C TRP A 83 0.13 3.46 -3.95
N LYS A 84 1.16 2.67 -4.16
CA LYS A 84 1.20 1.54 -5.07
C LYS A 84 1.54 0.28 -4.30
N ILE A 85 0.95 -0.82 -4.73
CA ILE A 85 1.30 -2.18 -4.30
C ILE A 85 2.00 -2.90 -5.44
N THR A 86 3.04 -3.64 -5.12
CA THR A 86 3.75 -4.51 -6.07
C THR A 86 3.95 -5.87 -5.43
N ALA A 87 3.60 -6.96 -6.12
CA ALA A 87 3.90 -8.30 -5.62
C ALA A 87 5.42 -8.50 -5.51
N ALA A 88 5.89 -9.10 -4.41
CA ALA A 88 7.30 -9.39 -4.26
C ALA A 88 7.69 -10.53 -5.22
N PRO A 89 8.76 -10.39 -6.03
CA PRO A 89 9.16 -11.43 -6.99
C PRO A 89 9.49 -12.79 -6.36
N ALA A 90 9.91 -12.77 -5.09
CA ALA A 90 10.26 -13.97 -4.33
C ALA A 90 9.08 -14.59 -3.55
N ALA A 91 7.88 -13.99 -3.63
CA ALA A 91 6.71 -14.52 -2.94
C ALA A 91 6.25 -15.82 -3.61
N THR A 92 6.20 -16.91 -2.84
CA THR A 92 5.71 -18.21 -3.32
C THR A 92 4.23 -18.15 -3.68
N ASN A 93 3.46 -17.37 -2.91
CA ASN A 93 2.02 -17.24 -3.10
C ASN A 93 1.70 -15.96 -3.88
N PRO A 94 0.71 -15.99 -4.79
CA PRO A 94 0.30 -14.79 -5.51
C PRO A 94 -0.34 -13.75 -4.59
N THR A 95 -0.08 -12.47 -4.87
CA THR A 95 -0.73 -11.34 -4.22
C THR A 95 -1.84 -10.82 -5.13
N PHE A 96 -3.07 -10.79 -4.62
CA PHE A 96 -4.22 -10.26 -5.32
C PHE A 96 -4.57 -8.85 -4.83
N LEU A 97 -4.97 -8.00 -5.76
CA LEU A 97 -5.55 -6.70 -5.51
C LEU A 97 -6.97 -6.68 -6.06
N ASN A 98 -7.96 -6.45 -5.20
CA ASN A 98 -9.39 -6.47 -5.55
C ASN A 98 -9.80 -7.77 -6.27
N GLY A 99 -9.20 -8.90 -5.89
CA GLY A 99 -9.44 -10.21 -6.48
C GLY A 99 -8.67 -10.50 -7.78
N ALA A 100 -7.93 -9.53 -8.34
CA ALA A 100 -7.08 -9.72 -9.52
C ALA A 100 -5.63 -9.99 -9.11
N ASP A 101 -4.99 -11.00 -9.71
CA ASP A 101 -3.59 -11.30 -9.46
C ASP A 101 -2.69 -10.17 -9.99
N LEU A 102 -1.79 -9.66 -9.16
CA LEU A 102 -0.82 -8.66 -9.57
C LEU A 102 0.22 -9.23 -10.54
N ALA A 103 0.51 -10.53 -10.50
CA ALA A 103 1.46 -11.20 -11.40
C ALA A 103 2.82 -10.47 -11.52
N GLY A 104 3.34 -9.97 -10.39
CA GLY A 104 4.61 -9.21 -10.35
C GLY A 104 4.51 -7.75 -10.82
N LYS A 105 3.33 -7.27 -11.21
CA LYS A 105 3.09 -5.89 -11.62
C LYS A 105 2.85 -4.98 -10.41
N SER A 106 3.10 -3.69 -10.63
CA SER A 106 2.70 -2.63 -9.71
C SER A 106 1.32 -2.10 -10.08
N ALA A 107 0.49 -1.83 -9.08
CA ALA A 107 -0.83 -1.25 -9.27
C ALA A 107 -1.12 -0.17 -8.20
N PRO A 108 -1.91 0.87 -8.54
CA PRO A 108 -2.31 1.88 -7.58
C PRO A 108 -3.24 1.28 -6.51
N LEU A 109 -3.12 1.77 -5.27
CA LEU A 109 -4.01 1.47 -4.16
C LEU A 109 -5.05 2.58 -4.02
N GLU A 110 -6.27 2.25 -4.41
CA GLU A 110 -7.46 3.07 -4.17
C GLU A 110 -7.94 2.94 -2.73
N HIS A 111 -8.75 3.91 -2.27
CA HIS A 111 -9.42 3.79 -0.99
C HIS A 111 -10.34 2.56 -0.97
N ALA A 112 -10.35 1.83 0.14
CA ALA A 112 -11.09 0.56 0.31
C ALA A 112 -10.65 -0.59 -0.63
N ALA A 113 -9.48 -0.47 -1.28
CA ALA A 113 -8.90 -1.60 -1.99
C ALA A 113 -8.64 -2.78 -1.03
N THR A 114 -8.91 -3.99 -1.51
CA THR A 114 -8.71 -5.24 -0.76
C THR A 114 -7.47 -5.96 -1.28
N VAL A 115 -6.58 -6.36 -0.38
CA VAL A 115 -5.40 -7.17 -0.71
C VAL A 115 -5.58 -8.54 -0.10
N SER A 116 -5.37 -9.59 -0.88
CA SER A 116 -5.40 -10.98 -0.40
C SER A 116 -4.21 -11.77 -0.93
N ILE A 117 -3.87 -12.86 -0.24
CA ILE A 117 -2.77 -13.75 -0.60
C ILE A 117 -3.40 -15.10 -0.98
N GLY A 118 -3.13 -15.57 -2.19
CA GLY A 118 -3.69 -16.85 -2.63
C GLY A 118 -3.03 -18.02 -1.92
N PRO A 119 -3.78 -19.09 -1.58
CA PRO A 119 -3.15 -20.31 -1.14
C PRO A 119 -2.55 -21.03 -2.34
N SER A 120 -1.24 -21.26 -2.36
CA SER A 120 -0.67 -22.40 -3.08
C SER A 120 -1.07 -23.65 -2.30
N LYS A 121 -2.28 -24.15 -2.50
CA LYS A 121 -2.52 -25.56 -2.16
C LYS A 121 -1.66 -26.38 -3.13
N MET A 122 -0.79 -27.22 -2.59
CA MET A 122 -0.09 -28.27 -3.34
C MET A 122 -1.08 -28.86 -4.36
N GLN A 123 -0.75 -28.73 -5.64
CA GLN A 123 -1.33 -29.60 -6.66
C GLN A 123 -0.61 -30.93 -6.49
N LEU A 124 -1.33 -31.94 -5.98
CA LEU A 124 -0.89 -33.34 -5.99
C LEU A 124 -0.95 -33.88 -7.41
#